data_AF-A0A7W7DJI1-F1
#
_entry.id   AF-A0A7W7DJI1-F1
#
_cell.length_a   1.000
_cell.length_b   1.000
_cell.length_c   1.000
_cell.angle_alpha   90.00
_cell.angle_beta   90.00
_cell.angle_gamma   90.00
#
_symmetry.space_group_name_H-M   'P 1'
#
loop_
_entity.id
_entity.type
_entity.pdbx_description
1 polymer ?
#
loop_
_entity_poly.entity_id
_entity_poly.type
_entity_poly.pdbx_seq_one_letter_code
_entity_poly.pdbx_strand_id
1 'polypeptide(L)'
;MKRLISRAAMGLAVTALAVGGLATTAQAAPAAAADNGDPTLTDVYIWATDVNLRQQPTTDSPRLAVRSQWWGDALCQKQGQTVHDPAVGTNNWWTAVMEFSGSDIAWVNNLYIRGGEKIAGVPDC
;
A
#
# COMPACT_ATOMS: atom_id res chain seq x y z
N MET A 1 36.13 -7.33 -33.96
CA MET A 1 36.05 -5.93 -34.47
C MET A 1 35.67 -5.07 -33.25
N LYS A 2 36.62 -4.54 -32.46
CA LYS A 2 37.35 -3.27 -32.64
C LYS A 2 36.48 -2.04 -32.95
N ARG A 3 36.11 -1.29 -31.91
CA ARG A 3 36.04 0.19 -31.91
C ARG A 3 36.49 0.78 -30.57
N LEU A 4 37.26 1.86 -30.67
CA LEU A 4 37.53 2.90 -29.65
C LEU A 4 37.24 4.26 -30.34
N ILE A 5 37.31 5.46 -29.75
CA ILE A 5 37.83 6.01 -28.48
C ILE A 5 36.84 7.16 -28.06
N SER A 6 36.95 7.96 -26.98
CA SER A 6 38.03 8.21 -26.01
C SER A 6 37.52 8.73 -24.64
N ARG A 7 38.35 8.53 -23.62
CA ARG A 7 38.68 9.42 -22.48
C ARG A 7 37.84 10.70 -22.22
N ALA A 8 37.33 10.80 -21.00
CA ALA A 8 37.55 11.99 -20.16
C ALA A 8 37.71 11.53 -18.69
N ALA A 9 38.82 11.89 -18.06
CA ALA A 9 39.06 11.64 -16.64
C ALA A 9 39.36 12.98 -15.96
N MET A 10 38.56 13.35 -14.97
CA MET A 10 38.92 14.36 -13.98
C MET A 10 38.55 13.78 -12.61
N GLY A 11 39.58 13.46 -11.83
CA GLY A 11 39.41 12.98 -10.47
C GLY A 11 39.27 14.14 -9.50
N LEU A 12 38.44 13.94 -8.48
CA LEU A 12 38.54 14.65 -7.22
C LEU A 12 38.78 13.61 -6.13
N ALA A 13 40.04 13.49 -5.71
CA ALA A 13 40.40 12.71 -4.54
C ALA A 13 40.03 13.53 -3.29
N VAL A 14 38.92 13.17 -2.63
CA VAL A 14 38.61 13.69 -1.30
C VAL A 14 39.22 12.74 -0.28
N THR A 15 40.26 13.20 0.40
CA THR A 15 40.90 12.48 1.51
C THR A 15 39.92 12.28 2.67
N ALA A 16 39.84 11.05 3.17
CA ALA A 16 38.91 10.69 4.23
C ALA A 16 39.29 11.29 5.59
N LEU A 17 38.30 11.77 6.33
CA LEU A 17 38.33 11.88 7.78
C LEU A 17 37.22 10.99 8.33
N ALA A 18 37.62 9.89 8.97
CA ALA A 18 36.68 8.98 9.61
C ALA A 18 36.22 9.58 10.94
N VAL A 19 34.92 9.90 11.04
CA VAL A 19 34.23 10.04 12.32
C VAL A 19 33.13 9.00 12.33
N GLY A 20 33.19 8.10 13.31
CA GLY A 20 32.23 7.01 13.42
C GLY A 20 30.83 7.53 13.70
N GLY A 21 29.92 7.31 12.75
CA GLY A 21 28.49 7.51 12.92
C GLY A 21 27.76 6.37 12.23
N LEU A 22 27.09 5.52 12.99
CA LEU A 22 26.11 4.59 12.45
C LEU A 22 24.94 5.43 11.93
N ALA A 23 25.04 5.85 10.68
CA ALA A 23 23.96 6.51 9.97
C ALA A 23 22.86 5.46 9.71
N THR A 24 22.04 5.22 10.74
CA THR A 24 20.74 4.58 10.57
C THR A 24 19.99 5.41 9.55
N THR A 25 19.83 4.88 8.33
CA THR A 25 18.91 5.45 7.35
C THR A 25 17.51 5.28 7.94
N ALA A 26 17.07 6.28 8.69
CA ALA A 26 15.68 6.37 9.12
C ALA A 26 14.86 6.48 7.84
N GLN A 27 14.31 5.35 7.39
CA GLN A 27 13.34 5.32 6.31
C GLN A 27 12.22 6.26 6.73
N ALA A 28 12.11 7.40 6.04
CA ALA A 28 11.02 8.33 6.28
C ALA A 28 9.72 7.53 6.11
N ALA A 29 8.85 7.59 7.13
CA ALA A 29 7.51 7.04 7.00
C ALA A 29 6.87 7.68 5.75
N PRO A 30 6.10 6.93 4.96
CA PRO A 30 5.41 7.51 3.81
C PRO A 30 4.59 8.71 4.30
N ALA A 31 4.74 9.85 3.62
CA ALA A 31 3.97 11.03 3.94
C ALA A 31 2.48 10.66 3.91
N ALA A 32 1.72 11.16 4.88
CA ALA A 32 0.26 11.07 4.82
C ALA A 32 -0.20 11.60 3.45
N ALA A 33 -1.13 10.89 2.81
CA ALA A 33 -1.66 11.32 1.53
C ALA A 33 -2.26 12.74 1.68
N ALA A 34 -2.25 13.52 0.61
CA ALA A 34 -2.94 14.80 0.62
C ALA A 34 -4.44 14.53 0.84
N ASP A 35 -5.00 15.22 1.83
CA ASP A 35 -6.32 15.00 2.44
C ASP A 35 -7.46 15.37 1.47
N ASN A 36 -7.71 14.49 0.49
CA ASN A 36 -8.73 14.62 -0.56
C ASN A 36 -9.84 13.58 -0.43
N GLY A 37 -9.89 12.85 0.69
CA GLY A 37 -10.96 11.90 1.01
C GLY A 37 -12.21 12.59 1.55
N ASP A 38 -13.26 11.80 1.77
CA ASP A 38 -14.45 12.25 2.51
C ASP A 38 -14.16 12.21 4.02
N PRO A 39 -14.08 13.37 4.72
CA PRO A 39 -13.73 13.43 6.15
C PRO A 39 -14.82 12.87 7.08
N THR A 40 -15.94 12.38 6.54
CA THR A 40 -16.97 11.65 7.29
C THR A 40 -16.76 10.13 7.29
N LEU A 41 -15.86 9.63 6.45
CA LEU A 41 -15.52 8.20 6.36
C LEU A 41 -14.28 7.85 7.19
N THR A 42 -14.01 6.55 7.33
CA THR A 42 -12.80 6.07 8.01
C THR A 42 -11.69 5.83 7.00
N ASP A 43 -10.59 6.55 7.12
CA ASP A 43 -9.39 6.29 6.32
C ASP A 43 -8.80 4.91 6.65
N VAL A 44 -8.54 4.11 5.61
CA VAL A 44 -7.85 2.83 5.75
C VAL A 44 -6.57 2.80 4.92
N TYR A 45 -5.53 2.21 5.51
CA TYR A 45 -4.23 2.06 4.84
C TYR A 45 -3.97 0.61 4.45
N ILE A 46 -3.84 0.37 3.15
CA ILE A 46 -3.36 -0.88 2.59
C ILE A 46 -1.85 -0.97 2.85
N TRP A 47 -1.41 -1.91 3.69
CA TRP A 47 0.00 -2.00 4.10
C TRP A 47 0.88 -2.78 3.12
N ALA A 48 0.28 -3.71 2.37
CA ALA A 48 0.97 -4.61 1.46
C ALA A 48 1.18 -3.98 0.06
N THR A 49 1.87 -4.74 -0.81
CA THR A 49 2.09 -4.41 -2.22
C THR A 49 1.26 -5.34 -3.12
N ASP A 50 0.94 -4.86 -4.32
CA ASP A 50 0.25 -5.60 -5.38
C ASP A 50 -1.11 -6.19 -4.96
N VAL A 51 -1.80 -5.50 -4.04
CA VAL A 51 -3.09 -5.88 -3.48
C VAL A 51 -4.16 -5.70 -4.55
N ASN A 52 -4.87 -6.78 -4.85
CA ASN A 52 -5.92 -6.80 -5.87
C ASN A 52 -7.24 -6.29 -5.28
N LEU A 53 -7.70 -5.13 -5.73
CA LEU A 53 -9.01 -4.58 -5.38
C LEU A 53 -10.09 -5.21 -6.29
N ARG A 54 -11.18 -5.68 -5.68
CA ARG A 54 -12.15 -6.62 -6.28
C ARG A 54 -13.55 -6.04 -6.43
N GLN A 55 -14.32 -6.53 -7.39
CA GLN A 55 -15.72 -6.10 -7.58
C GLN A 55 -16.66 -6.60 -6.47
N GLN A 56 -16.34 -7.73 -5.85
CA GLN A 56 -17.07 -8.35 -4.74
C GLN A 56 -16.08 -8.84 -3.68
N PRO A 57 -16.51 -9.16 -2.44
CA PRO A 57 -15.64 -9.66 -1.37
C PRO A 57 -15.25 -11.14 -1.57
N THR A 58 -14.62 -11.42 -2.72
CA THR A 58 -14.11 -12.72 -3.15
C THR A 58 -13.00 -12.54 -4.19
N THR A 59 -11.98 -13.39 -4.12
CA THR A 59 -10.85 -13.45 -5.07
C THR A 59 -11.26 -13.84 -6.48
N ASP A 60 -12.44 -14.43 -6.63
CA ASP A 60 -12.93 -14.98 -7.90
C ASP A 60 -13.67 -13.92 -8.72
N SER A 61 -14.02 -12.79 -8.08
CA SER A 61 -14.61 -11.64 -8.78
C SER A 61 -13.58 -10.84 -9.57
N PRO A 62 -14.03 -10.08 -10.60
CA PRO A 62 -13.15 -9.21 -11.38
C PRO A 62 -12.29 -8.31 -10.50
N ARG A 63 -11.01 -8.21 -10.87
CA ARG A 63 -10.11 -7.22 -10.32
C ARG A 63 -10.36 -5.87 -10.98
N LEU A 64 -10.74 -4.88 -10.18
CA LEU A 64 -10.96 -3.52 -10.64
C LEU A 64 -9.65 -2.71 -10.66
N ALA A 65 -8.77 -2.95 -9.68
CA ALA A 65 -7.49 -2.24 -9.58
C ALA A 65 -6.42 -3.04 -8.81
N VAL A 66 -5.21 -2.48 -8.79
CA VAL A 66 -4.08 -2.92 -7.97
C VAL A 66 -3.58 -1.71 -7.19
N ARG A 67 -3.30 -1.91 -5.89
CA ARG A 67 -2.75 -0.89 -4.99
C ARG A 67 -1.59 -1.46 -4.17
N SER A 68 -0.65 -0.57 -3.86
CA SER A 68 0.51 -0.82 -3.02
C SER A 68 0.66 0.37 -2.08
N GLN A 69 0.71 0.14 -0.77
CA GLN A 69 1.03 1.17 0.22
C GLN A 69 0.17 2.45 0.08
N TRP A 70 -1.16 2.27 0.11
CA TRP A 70 -2.14 3.26 -0.34
C TRP A 70 -3.19 3.55 0.74
N TRP A 71 -3.62 4.81 0.81
CA TRP A 71 -4.72 5.29 1.64
C TRP A 71 -6.00 5.40 0.82
N GLY A 72 -7.12 4.94 1.36
CA GLY A 72 -8.43 5.17 0.77
C GLY A 72 -9.54 5.15 1.80
N ASP A 73 -10.67 5.74 1.43
CA ASP A 73 -11.80 5.97 2.31
C ASP A 73 -12.67 4.71 2.37
N ALA A 74 -12.88 4.17 3.57
CA ALA A 74 -13.73 2.99 3.78
C ALA A 74 -15.21 3.37 3.95
N LEU A 75 -16.06 2.78 3.11
CA LEU A 75 -17.51 2.98 3.10
C LEU A 75 -18.21 2.08 4.13
N CYS A 76 -17.95 0.78 4.05
CA CYS A 76 -18.46 -0.24 4.98
C CYS A 76 -17.64 -1.53 4.82
N GLN A 77 -17.83 -2.50 5.71
CA GLN A 77 -17.19 -3.82 5.65
C GLN A 77 -18.18 -4.95 5.90
N LYS A 78 -17.90 -6.14 5.37
CA LYS A 78 -18.69 -7.35 5.65
C LYS A 78 -17.84 -8.61 5.54
N GLN A 79 -18.38 -9.73 6.01
CA GLN A 79 -17.77 -11.04 5.77
C GLN A 79 -17.99 -11.47 4.31
N GLY A 80 -16.96 -12.09 3.74
CA GLY A 80 -16.94 -12.66 2.40
C GLY A 80 -16.11 -13.93 2.36
N GLN A 81 -15.42 -14.17 1.26
CA GLN A 81 -14.51 -15.30 1.15
C GLN A 81 -13.35 -15.18 2.15
N THR A 82 -13.05 -16.27 2.87
CA THR A 82 -11.82 -16.39 3.66
C THR A 82 -10.60 -16.38 2.74
N VAL A 83 -9.73 -15.37 2.89
CA VAL A 83 -8.42 -15.31 2.24
C VAL A 83 -7.37 -15.85 3.21
N HIS A 84 -6.48 -16.70 2.70
CA HIS A 84 -5.30 -17.18 3.41
C HIS A 84 -4.05 -16.76 2.65
N ASP A 85 -3.14 -16.07 3.35
CA ASP A 85 -1.81 -15.72 2.87
C ASP A 85 -0.77 -16.38 3.80
N PRO A 86 0.06 -17.32 3.32
CA PRO A 86 1.02 -18.03 4.16
C PRO A 86 2.02 -17.13 4.90
N ALA A 87 2.26 -15.89 4.44
CA ALA A 87 3.18 -14.95 5.07
C ALA A 87 2.50 -14.01 6.09
N VAL A 88 1.16 -13.93 6.09
CA VAL A 88 0.41 -12.96 6.91
C VAL A 88 -0.59 -13.62 7.86
N GLY A 89 -1.30 -14.65 7.41
CA GLY A 89 -2.37 -15.31 8.17
C GLY A 89 -3.64 -15.50 7.35
N THR A 90 -4.79 -15.35 7.99
CA THR A 90 -6.10 -15.64 7.39
C THR A 90 -7.11 -14.60 7.83
N ASN A 91 -7.99 -14.12 6.92
CA ASN A 91 -9.08 -13.21 7.27
C ASN A 91 -10.27 -13.37 6.30
N ASN A 92 -11.50 -13.30 6.82
CA ASN A 92 -12.74 -13.37 6.04
C ASN A 92 -13.50 -12.03 5.95
N TRP A 93 -13.04 -10.96 6.61
CA TRP A 93 -13.59 -9.63 6.47
C TRP A 93 -13.03 -8.90 5.25
N TRP A 94 -13.90 -8.14 4.59
CA TRP A 94 -13.56 -7.31 3.45
C TRP A 94 -14.16 -5.92 3.64
N THR A 95 -13.37 -4.90 3.31
CA THR A 95 -13.77 -3.49 3.35
C THR A 95 -14.00 -2.99 1.92
N ALA A 96 -15.10 -2.28 1.72
CA ALA A 96 -15.38 -1.52 0.51
C ALA A 96 -14.72 -0.14 0.61
N VAL A 97 -13.86 0.20 -0.34
CA VAL A 97 -13.12 1.47 -0.41
C VAL A 97 -13.50 2.26 -1.66
N MET A 98 -13.43 3.60 -1.58
CA MET A 98 -13.54 4.48 -2.74
C MET A 98 -12.21 4.55 -3.49
N GLU A 99 -12.19 4.17 -4.78
CA GLU A 99 -10.95 4.02 -5.56
C GLU A 99 -10.74 5.14 -6.60
N PHE A 100 -11.82 5.62 -7.22
CA PHE A 100 -11.76 6.64 -8.28
C PHE A 100 -12.63 7.85 -7.96
N SER A 101 -12.10 8.76 -7.13
CA SER A 101 -12.68 10.09 -6.81
C SER A 101 -14.17 10.06 -6.44
N GLY A 102 -14.57 9.06 -5.64
CA GLY A 102 -15.91 8.96 -5.03
C GLY A 102 -16.99 8.22 -5.83
N SER A 103 -16.73 7.79 -7.07
CA SER A 103 -17.76 7.09 -7.88
C SER A 103 -17.64 5.57 -7.88
N ASP A 104 -16.42 5.03 -7.82
CA ASP A 104 -16.16 3.59 -7.96
C ASP A 104 -15.75 2.95 -6.65
N ILE A 105 -16.45 1.87 -6.31
CA ILE A 105 -16.27 1.08 -5.09
C ILE A 105 -15.52 -0.20 -5.44
N ALA A 106 -14.48 -0.53 -4.66
CA ALA A 106 -13.82 -1.81 -4.74
C ALA A 106 -13.62 -2.45 -3.35
N TRP A 107 -13.58 -3.77 -3.31
CA TRP A 107 -13.40 -4.57 -2.11
C TRP A 107 -11.95 -5.00 -1.95
N VAL A 108 -11.41 -4.80 -0.74
CA VAL A 108 -10.10 -5.30 -0.32
C VAL A 108 -10.30 -6.18 0.92
N ASN A 109 -9.63 -7.34 0.96
CA ASN A 109 -9.67 -8.21 2.13
C ASN A 109 -8.83 -7.58 3.25
N ASN A 110 -9.38 -7.56 4.46
CA ASN A 110 -8.83 -6.82 5.59
C ASN A 110 -7.45 -7.35 6.06
N LEU A 111 -7.04 -8.56 5.64
CA LEU A 111 -5.67 -9.08 5.83
C LEU A 111 -4.59 -8.09 5.33
N TYR A 112 -4.92 -7.29 4.30
CA TYR A 112 -4.01 -6.33 3.68
C TYR A 112 -4.18 -4.88 4.19
N ILE A 113 -5.05 -4.65 5.19
CA ILE A 113 -5.37 -3.34 5.77
C ILE A 113 -4.79 -3.24 7.20
N ARG A 114 -4.31 -2.06 7.61
CA ARG A 114 -3.95 -1.81 9.02
C ARG A 114 -5.21 -1.59 9.86
N GLY A 115 -5.35 -2.33 10.97
CA GLY A 115 -6.37 -2.07 11.98
C GLY A 115 -6.84 -3.29 12.77
N GLY A 116 -6.72 -4.50 12.21
CA GLY A 116 -7.18 -5.75 12.81
C GLY A 116 -7.90 -6.63 11.80
N GLU A 117 -8.55 -7.71 12.25
CA GLU A 117 -9.34 -8.57 11.35
C GLU A 117 -10.54 -7.82 10.77
N LYS A 118 -11.36 -7.24 11.65
CA LYS A 118 -12.41 -6.27 11.34
C LYS A 118 -11.87 -4.87 11.67
N ILE A 119 -12.01 -3.90 10.77
CA ILE A 119 -11.41 -2.57 10.96
C ILE A 119 -12.31 -1.74 11.89
N ALA A 120 -11.73 -1.17 12.96
CA ALA A 120 -12.46 -0.27 13.84
C ALA A 120 -12.84 1.03 13.12
N GLY A 121 -14.02 1.59 13.42
CA GLY A 121 -14.56 2.79 12.77
C GLY A 121 -15.37 2.52 11.51
N VAL A 122 -14.98 1.54 10.70
CA VAL A 122 -15.71 1.15 9.47
C VAL A 122 -17.04 0.46 9.83
N PRO A 123 -18.21 0.96 9.37
CA PRO A 123 -19.51 0.36 9.67
C PRO A 123 -19.72 -0.96 8.92
N ASP A 124 -20.67 -1.78 9.37
CA ASP A 124 -21.07 -2.99 8.64
C ASP A 124 -21.94 -2.67 7.42
N CYS A 125 -21.81 -3.48 6.37
CA CYS A 125 -22.78 -3.60 5.28
C CYS A 125 -23.74 -4.79 5.52
#